data_AF-A0A7Z9ZXC1-F1
#
_entry.id   AF-A0A7Z9ZXC1-F1
#
_cell.length_a   1.000
_cell.length_b   1.000
_cell.length_c   1.000
_cell.angle_alpha   90.00
_cell.angle_beta   90.00
_cell.angle_gamma   90.00
#
_symmetry.space_group_name_H-M   'P 1'
#
loop_
_entity.id
_entity.type
_entity.pdbx_description
1 polymer ?
#
loop_
_entity_poly.entity_id
_entity_poly.type
_entity_poly.pdbx_seq_one_letter_code
_entity_poly.pdbx_strand_id
1 'polypeptide(L)'
;MAFLMLLVLTHQPMLGAVTCVGGQRRSFALNDYVTLGQTFTAEERFNVLWLVAPSWHDSEGGFTLRLWDSPQKRRLFAEREFVNFPDNATLCLYLPQPLPPGRYYWEISDRVGRTKVGLYGAVGSRYEGGCAYFDGRPDPKVDFLSGFFFTPIIWQGRRLSLTSRRKLERGEPLVPPNSPKWIWFPEPIPASWKTRFFRRKFRLPSRPLKATLEITGDDSYTLFVNGKEVGRGGQPMVDEFDLTDLLREGENVLAVSVRNAIPPAGLIARLKVALPGGRKITILTDEGWLSSIEAPEGWTKVKFDDSRWRPAKIVGDATSGPWFKHGNVWKLAGIEVPQGLLKRLAEEPPLRAEVRTVGGVPRLFVNGRPLLPLFFWSTNQPEFSQDWPLAGGHLYLLLYDLRHGWRPKGFDFRGLLYQALLILARDPEALFLLRVHLHPPPWWIERHKSDLIEYADKAPRHDRFGSTIEPSVASEAFKHQAGRALRELVRFLEGSPVGSRLIGYHV
;
A
#
# COMPACT_ATOMS: atom_id res chain seq x y z
N MET A 1 -11.68 -14.54 28.84
CA MET A 1 -11.30 -13.85 27.60
C MET A 1 -10.47 -12.63 27.97
N ALA A 2 -9.14 -12.72 27.92
CA ALA A 2 -8.27 -11.57 28.15
C ALA A 2 -7.92 -10.94 26.80
N PHE A 3 -8.27 -9.67 26.61
CA PHE A 3 -7.97 -8.90 25.41
C PHE A 3 -6.44 -8.80 25.26
N LEU A 4 -5.92 -9.42 24.20
CA LEU A 4 -4.55 -9.22 23.74
C LEU A 4 -4.48 -7.79 23.19
N MET A 5 -3.75 -6.91 23.86
CA MET A 5 -3.61 -5.51 23.47
C MET A 5 -2.81 -5.47 22.15
N LEU A 6 -3.55 -5.30 21.04
CA LEU A 6 -3.03 -5.18 19.69
C LEU A 6 -2.47 -3.76 19.52
N LEU A 7 -1.14 -3.58 19.58
CA LEU A 7 -0.54 -2.30 19.21
C LEU A 7 -0.49 -2.21 17.69
N VAL A 8 -1.47 -1.53 17.10
CA VAL A 8 -1.60 -1.30 15.66
C VAL A 8 -0.69 -0.15 15.24
N LEU A 9 0.40 -0.46 14.52
CA LEU A 9 1.20 0.54 13.81
C LEU A 9 0.70 0.64 12.37
N THR A 10 -0.40 1.36 12.15
CA THR A 10 -0.84 1.75 10.79
C THR A 10 -0.06 2.96 10.31
N HIS A 11 0.21 3.00 9.01
CA HIS A 11 0.81 4.12 8.29
C HIS A 11 -0.19 5.28 8.05
N GLN A 12 -1.03 5.56 9.05
CA GLN A 12 -1.48 6.93 9.28
C GLN A 12 -0.32 7.60 10.03
N PRO A 13 -0.03 8.91 9.86
CA PRO A 13 0.84 9.57 10.82
C PRO A 13 0.29 9.22 12.20
N MET A 14 1.11 8.54 13.01
CA MET A 14 0.77 8.15 14.37
C MET A 14 0.11 9.34 15.03
N LEU A 15 -0.99 9.11 15.74
CA LEU A 15 -1.78 10.09 16.49
C LEU A 15 -0.89 10.95 17.40
N GLY A 16 -0.22 11.94 16.81
CA GLY A 16 0.35 13.09 17.49
C GLY A 16 -0.73 14.14 17.67
N ALA A 17 -0.46 15.15 18.49
CA ALA A 17 -1.39 16.25 18.66
C ALA A 17 -1.64 16.92 17.30
N VAL A 18 -2.91 17.01 16.91
CA VAL A 18 -3.36 17.72 15.70
C VAL A 18 -3.89 19.07 16.15
N THR A 19 -3.40 20.14 15.54
CA THR A 19 -3.79 21.50 15.93
C THR A 19 -5.08 21.99 15.26
N CYS A 20 -5.70 21.18 14.40
CA CYS A 20 -6.94 21.49 13.68
C CYS A 20 -8.00 20.45 14.04
N VAL A 21 -9.01 20.85 14.82
CA VAL A 21 -9.94 19.94 15.53
C VAL A 21 -11.38 20.00 15.00
N GLY A 22 -11.68 20.90 14.05
CA GLY A 22 -13.01 21.09 13.45
C GLY A 22 -13.04 22.22 12.41
N GLY A 23 -14.22 22.62 11.91
CA GLY A 23 -14.40 23.79 11.02
C GLY A 23 -14.32 23.51 9.50
N GLN A 24 -14.62 24.52 8.68
CA GLN A 24 -14.58 24.40 7.22
C GLN A 24 -13.13 24.47 6.73
N ARG A 25 -12.63 23.38 6.13
CA ARG A 25 -11.27 23.32 5.56
C ARG A 25 -11.14 24.23 4.35
N ARG A 26 -10.06 25.00 4.31
CA ARG A 26 -9.66 25.87 3.20
C ARG A 26 -8.16 25.81 3.00
N SER A 27 -7.72 26.11 1.79
CA SER A 27 -6.31 26.29 1.45
C SER A 27 -5.96 27.78 1.50
N PHE A 28 -4.84 28.11 2.13
CA PHE A 28 -4.26 29.44 2.19
C PHE A 28 -2.96 29.43 1.39
N ALA A 29 -2.91 30.16 0.29
CA ALA A 29 -1.71 30.23 -0.53
C ALA A 29 -0.70 31.17 0.13
N LEU A 30 0.52 30.70 0.36
CA LEU A 30 1.62 31.55 0.80
C LEU A 30 1.89 32.66 -0.22
N ASN A 31 1.50 32.50 -1.49
CA ASN A 31 1.59 33.56 -2.51
C ASN A 31 0.86 34.85 -2.15
N ASP A 32 -0.17 34.77 -1.30
CA ASP A 32 -0.97 35.91 -0.88
C ASP A 32 -0.41 36.58 0.40
N TYR A 33 0.68 36.05 0.95
CA TYR A 33 1.30 36.47 2.21
C TYR A 33 2.84 36.47 2.12
N VAL A 34 3.52 37.08 3.08
CA VAL A 34 4.98 36.93 3.26
C VAL A 34 5.26 35.72 4.16
N THR A 35 4.42 35.52 5.19
CA THR A 35 4.57 34.45 6.17
C THR A 35 3.21 33.89 6.58
N LEU A 36 3.18 32.57 6.79
CA LEU A 36 2.07 31.88 7.44
C LEU A 36 2.63 31.06 8.61
N GLY A 37 2.06 31.19 9.80
CA GLY A 37 2.58 30.49 10.97
C GLY A 37 1.51 30.16 11.99
N GLN A 38 1.88 29.44 13.04
CA GLN A 38 0.97 29.10 14.12
C GLN A 38 1.69 28.86 15.43
N THR A 39 1.07 29.33 16.50
CA THR A 39 1.46 28.96 17.87
C THR A 39 0.84 27.64 18.27
N PHE A 40 1.53 26.86 19.09
CA PHE A 40 0.98 25.66 19.69
C PHE A 40 1.57 25.40 21.08
N THR A 41 0.88 24.56 21.85
CA THR A 41 1.30 24.11 23.17
C THR A 41 1.54 22.61 23.12
N ALA A 42 2.76 22.17 23.43
CA ALA A 42 3.12 20.76 23.56
C ALA A 42 3.04 20.35 25.03
N GLU A 43 2.20 19.38 25.35
CA GLU A 43 2.06 18.83 26.71
C GLU A 43 3.15 17.82 27.05
N GLU A 44 3.73 17.19 26.03
CA GLU A 44 4.83 16.26 26.14
C GLU A 44 6.04 16.73 25.31
N ARG A 45 7.20 16.11 25.56
CA ARG A 45 8.37 16.34 24.70
C ARG A 45 8.06 15.91 23.26
N PHE A 46 8.67 16.56 22.27
CA PHE A 46 8.49 16.22 20.85
C PHE A 46 9.77 16.44 20.05
N ASN A 47 9.91 15.77 18.91
CA ASN A 47 11.06 15.93 18.02
C ASN A 47 10.69 15.93 16.53
N VAL A 48 9.40 15.91 16.21
CA VAL A 48 8.88 16.06 14.85
C VAL A 48 7.74 17.07 14.85
N LEU A 49 7.82 18.05 13.96
CA LEU A 49 6.72 18.92 13.56
C LEU A 49 6.32 18.54 12.13
N TRP A 50 5.03 18.41 11.86
CA TRP A 50 4.53 18.13 10.51
C TRP A 50 3.41 19.10 10.10
N LEU A 51 3.29 19.32 8.80
CA LEU A 51 2.21 20.07 8.17
C LEU A 51 1.78 19.42 6.86
N VAL A 52 0.59 19.74 6.37
CA VAL A 52 0.12 19.32 5.04
C VAL A 52 0.09 20.53 4.12
N ALA A 53 0.86 20.47 3.03
CA ALA A 53 1.05 21.58 2.12
C ALA A 53 0.43 21.31 0.73
N PRO A 54 -0.56 22.10 0.29
CA PRO A 54 -0.98 22.11 -1.11
C PRO A 54 0.06 22.76 -2.02
N SER A 55 0.20 22.22 -3.23
CA SER A 55 0.95 22.78 -4.37
C SER A 55 0.07 22.91 -5.62
N TRP A 56 -1.27 22.90 -5.47
CA TRP A 56 -2.26 23.06 -6.54
C TRP A 56 -2.01 22.21 -7.80
N HIS A 57 -1.59 20.97 -7.59
CA HIS A 57 -1.40 19.93 -8.63
C HIS A 57 -0.22 20.09 -9.60
N ASP A 58 0.67 21.08 -9.43
CA ASP A 58 1.85 21.24 -10.31
C ASP A 58 3.14 20.64 -9.73
N SER A 59 3.21 20.45 -8.41
CA SER A 59 4.42 20.00 -7.69
C SER A 59 5.64 20.89 -7.96
N GLU A 60 5.41 22.16 -8.27
CA GLU A 60 6.43 23.19 -8.45
C GLU A 60 6.42 24.15 -7.25
N GLY A 61 7.60 24.65 -6.88
CA GLY A 61 7.75 25.70 -5.87
C GLY A 61 7.96 25.15 -4.47
N GLY A 62 8.03 26.06 -3.50
CA GLY A 62 8.53 25.69 -2.19
C GLY A 62 8.49 26.80 -1.16
N PHE A 63 8.84 26.46 0.06
CA PHE A 63 9.00 27.39 1.18
C PHE A 63 9.96 26.82 2.23
N THR A 64 10.41 27.68 3.12
CA THR A 64 11.17 27.28 4.31
C THR A 64 10.27 27.23 5.53
N LEU A 65 10.21 26.09 6.20
CA LEU A 65 9.52 25.88 7.48
C LEU A 65 10.50 26.07 8.64
N ARG A 66 10.14 26.89 9.61
CA ARG A 66 10.95 27.21 10.81
C ARG A 66 10.16 26.96 12.09
N LEU A 67 10.85 26.53 13.14
CA LEU A 67 10.31 26.40 14.50
C LEU A 67 11.08 27.32 15.46
N TRP A 68 10.35 28.17 16.16
CA TRP A 68 10.83 29.19 17.08
C TRP A 68 10.27 28.99 18.50
N ASP A 69 10.86 29.69 19.46
CA ASP A 69 10.35 29.82 20.83
C ASP A 69 9.00 30.53 20.90
N SER A 70 8.82 31.59 20.11
CA SER A 70 7.57 32.35 20.09
C SER A 70 7.45 33.17 18.80
N PRO A 71 6.31 33.86 18.58
CA PRO A 71 6.18 34.81 17.46
C PRO A 71 7.19 35.96 17.47
N GLN A 72 7.88 36.20 18.59
CA GLN A 72 8.97 37.18 18.67
C GLN A 72 10.29 36.66 18.08
N LYS A 73 10.37 35.38 17.70
CA LYS A 73 11.49 34.76 16.97
C LYS A 73 12.86 34.99 17.65
N ARG A 74 12.93 34.87 18.99
CA ARG A 74 14.18 35.11 19.73
C ARG A 74 15.13 33.92 19.64
N ARG A 75 14.60 32.71 19.48
CA ARG A 75 15.40 31.48 19.38
C ARG A 75 14.84 30.56 18.31
N LEU A 76 15.65 30.26 17.30
CA LEU A 76 15.37 29.23 16.29
C LEU A 76 15.75 27.86 16.84
N PHE A 77 14.86 26.88 16.73
CA PHE A 77 15.12 25.49 17.11
C PHE A 77 15.50 24.61 15.92
N ALA A 78 14.82 24.79 14.80
CA ALA A 78 15.08 24.06 13.57
C ALA A 78 14.47 24.78 12.37
N GLU A 79 15.04 24.58 11.20
CA GLU A 79 14.48 24.99 9.92
C GLU A 79 14.71 23.95 8.84
N ARG A 80 13.86 23.96 7.81
CA ARG A 80 14.00 23.11 6.63
C ARG A 80 13.32 23.73 5.43
N GLU A 81 14.06 23.75 4.32
CA GLU A 81 13.52 24.10 3.02
C GLU A 81 12.84 22.89 2.36
N PHE A 82 11.69 23.14 1.72
CA PHE A 82 10.97 22.19 0.90
C PHE A 82 10.76 22.78 -0.49
N VAL A 83 11.17 22.06 -1.52
CA VAL A 83 11.06 22.49 -2.92
C VAL A 83 10.50 21.35 -3.76
N ASN A 84 9.61 21.67 -4.71
CA ASN A 84 8.96 20.77 -5.65
C ASN A 84 8.31 19.56 -4.97
N PHE A 85 7.64 19.81 -3.84
CA PHE A 85 6.95 18.76 -3.11
C PHE A 85 5.63 18.38 -3.82
N PRO A 86 5.23 17.09 -3.78
CA PRO A 86 3.95 16.67 -4.34
C PRO A 86 2.77 17.41 -3.72
N ASP A 87 1.72 17.63 -4.51
CA ASP A 87 0.50 18.25 -4.00
C ASP A 87 -0.08 17.47 -2.80
N ASN A 88 -0.41 18.21 -1.73
CA ASN A 88 -0.88 17.68 -0.45
C ASN A 88 0.17 16.86 0.31
N ALA A 89 1.45 17.09 0.06
CA ALA A 89 2.52 16.41 0.79
C ALA A 89 2.46 16.72 2.29
N THR A 90 2.68 15.68 3.09
CA THR A 90 3.02 15.84 4.51
C THR A 90 4.49 16.18 4.61
N LEU A 91 4.80 17.40 5.08
CA LEU A 91 6.14 17.92 5.22
C LEU A 91 6.56 17.88 6.69
N CYS A 92 7.72 17.29 6.99
CA CYS A 92 8.19 17.11 8.36
C CYS A 92 9.49 17.88 8.63
N LEU A 93 9.49 18.68 9.69
CA LEU A 93 10.67 19.26 10.31
C LEU A 93 11.12 18.38 11.48
N TYR A 94 12.34 17.85 11.37
CA TYR A 94 12.95 16.99 12.38
C TYR A 94 13.87 17.80 13.28
N LEU A 95 13.69 17.70 14.59
CA LEU A 95 14.44 18.54 15.54
C LEU A 95 15.80 17.91 15.88
N PRO A 96 16.86 18.73 16.02
CA PRO A 96 18.19 18.26 16.42
C PRO A 96 18.16 17.55 17.78
N GLN A 97 17.34 18.04 18.70
CA GLN A 97 17.11 17.41 19.99
C GLN A 97 15.61 17.50 20.32
N PRO A 98 15.06 16.54 21.09
CA PRO A 98 13.69 16.67 21.57
C PRO A 98 13.52 17.93 22.40
N LEU A 99 12.49 18.72 22.08
CA LEU A 99 12.11 19.87 22.87
C LEU A 99 11.19 19.44 24.01
N PRO A 100 11.29 20.08 25.20
CA PRO A 100 10.42 19.76 26.33
C PRO A 100 8.97 20.23 26.09
N PRO A 101 8.02 19.83 26.95
CA PRO A 101 6.71 20.46 27.01
C PRO A 101 6.83 21.99 27.08
N GLY A 102 5.94 22.71 26.40
CA GLY A 102 6.00 24.17 26.34
C GLY A 102 5.22 24.77 25.19
N ARG A 103 5.31 26.10 25.07
CA ARG A 103 4.72 26.87 23.96
C ARG A 103 5.77 27.18 22.90
N TYR A 104 5.37 27.04 21.64
CA TYR A 104 6.24 27.20 20.49
C TYR A 104 5.51 27.87 19.34
N TYR A 105 6.26 28.35 18.35
CA TYR A 105 5.75 28.99 17.14
C TYR A 105 6.43 28.41 15.92
N TRP A 106 5.67 27.93 14.94
CA TRP A 106 6.22 27.56 13.63
C TRP A 106 5.74 28.52 12.55
N GLU A 107 6.54 28.69 11.49
CA GLU A 107 6.24 29.58 10.37
C GLU A 107 6.79 29.03 9.06
N ILE A 108 6.06 29.22 7.97
CA ILE A 108 6.58 29.09 6.61
C ILE A 108 6.81 30.47 6.00
N SER A 109 7.93 30.63 5.30
CA SER A 109 8.31 31.84 4.58
C SER A 109 9.25 31.50 3.41
N ASP A 110 9.88 32.49 2.80
CA ASP A 110 10.89 32.33 1.74
C ASP A 110 10.38 31.46 0.58
N ARG A 111 9.24 31.87 0.01
CA ARG A 111 8.61 31.15 -1.10
C ARG A 111 9.55 31.10 -2.31
N VAL A 112 9.70 29.92 -2.89
CA VAL A 112 10.44 29.69 -4.14
C VAL A 112 9.51 29.13 -5.23
N GLY A 113 9.91 29.26 -6.50
CA GLY A 113 9.14 28.82 -7.67
C GLY A 113 8.07 29.80 -8.15
N ARG A 114 7.48 29.52 -9.33
CA ARG A 114 6.54 30.43 -9.99
C ARG A 114 5.08 30.16 -9.64
N THR A 115 4.79 28.99 -9.06
CA THR A 115 3.44 28.50 -8.81
C THR A 115 2.99 28.64 -7.35
N LYS A 116 1.77 28.15 -7.04
CA LYS A 116 1.14 28.29 -5.73
C LYS A 116 1.57 27.20 -4.76
N VAL A 117 2.04 27.61 -3.60
CA VAL A 117 2.27 26.73 -2.45
C VAL A 117 1.60 27.33 -1.22
N GLY A 118 1.26 26.53 -0.22
CA GLY A 118 0.56 27.04 0.95
C GLY A 118 0.31 26.03 2.04
N LEU A 119 -0.76 26.27 2.81
CA LEU A 119 -1.19 25.45 3.93
C LEU A 119 -2.69 25.18 3.85
N TYR A 120 -3.11 24.00 4.33
CA TYR A 120 -4.49 23.81 4.72
C TYR A 120 -4.74 24.39 6.11
N GLY A 121 -5.90 24.98 6.31
CA GLY A 121 -6.40 25.37 7.63
C GLY A 121 -7.91 25.30 7.71
N ALA A 122 -8.45 25.36 8.92
CA ALA A 122 -9.89 25.41 9.15
C ALA A 122 -10.31 26.78 9.66
N VAL A 123 -11.33 27.35 9.01
CA VAL A 123 -11.96 28.60 9.46
C VAL A 123 -13.06 28.26 10.46
N GLY A 124 -13.08 28.96 11.59
CA GLY A 124 -14.01 28.73 12.70
C GLY A 124 -13.59 27.60 13.65
N SER A 125 -12.41 27.01 13.45
CA SER A 125 -11.76 26.16 14.45
C SER A 125 -11.19 27.04 15.57
N ARG A 126 -11.17 26.50 16.79
CA ARG A 126 -10.43 27.09 17.92
C ARG A 126 -9.58 26.00 18.55
N TYR A 127 -8.29 26.04 18.30
CA TYR A 127 -7.32 25.25 19.03
C TYR A 127 -6.95 25.98 20.33
N GLU A 128 -7.29 25.43 21.50
CA GLU A 128 -6.99 26.08 22.79
C GLU A 128 -5.48 26.29 23.03
N GLY A 129 -4.64 25.47 22.39
CA GLY A 129 -3.19 25.52 22.50
C GLY A 129 -2.50 26.63 21.70
N GLY A 130 -3.20 27.37 20.84
CA GLY A 130 -2.61 28.43 20.02
C GLY A 130 -3.52 29.01 18.92
N CYS A 131 -2.95 29.70 17.94
CA CYS A 131 -3.67 30.26 16.80
C CYS A 131 -2.76 30.47 15.58
N ALA A 132 -3.37 30.59 14.40
CA ALA A 132 -2.69 30.96 13.16
C ALA A 132 -2.21 32.42 13.18
N TYR A 133 -1.20 32.69 12.35
CA TYR A 133 -0.60 33.99 12.08
C TYR A 133 -0.49 34.19 10.57
N PHE A 134 -0.92 35.36 10.10
CA PHE A 134 -0.78 35.83 8.72
C PHE A 134 0.08 37.09 8.75
N ASP A 135 1.27 37.05 8.15
CA ASP A 135 2.22 38.18 8.18
C ASP A 135 2.53 38.71 9.59
N GLY A 136 2.72 37.76 10.51
CA GLY A 136 2.98 38.05 11.93
C GLY A 136 1.78 38.57 12.72
N ARG A 137 0.59 38.69 12.10
CA ARG A 137 -0.66 39.08 12.79
C ARG A 137 -1.46 37.84 13.19
N PRO A 138 -1.83 37.68 14.47
CA PRO A 138 -2.60 36.53 14.91
C PRO A 138 -4.03 36.57 14.37
N ASP A 139 -4.54 35.42 13.92
CA ASP A 139 -5.95 35.18 13.64
C ASP A 139 -6.45 33.96 14.43
N PRO A 140 -7.12 34.16 15.59
CA PRO A 140 -7.61 33.07 16.44
C PRO A 140 -8.82 32.33 15.85
N LYS A 141 -9.29 32.68 14.65
CA LYS A 141 -10.39 31.99 13.96
C LYS A 141 -9.88 30.95 12.97
N VAL A 142 -8.57 30.86 12.78
CA VAL A 142 -7.95 29.92 11.84
C VAL A 142 -6.94 29.07 12.57
N ASP A 143 -7.00 27.77 12.30
CA ASP A 143 -5.97 26.81 12.68
C ASP A 143 -5.48 26.09 11.43
N PHE A 144 -4.17 26.15 11.17
CA PHE A 144 -3.54 25.36 10.14
C PHE A 144 -3.49 23.88 10.52
N LEU A 145 -3.60 23.02 9.50
CA LEU A 145 -3.49 21.58 9.61
C LEU A 145 -2.02 21.19 9.81
N SER A 146 -1.64 21.17 11.08
CA SER A 146 -0.31 20.80 11.54
C SER A 146 -0.40 19.89 12.76
N GLY A 147 0.73 19.31 13.13
CA GLY A 147 0.84 18.56 14.37
C GLY A 147 2.27 18.25 14.74
N PHE A 148 2.42 17.62 15.89
CA PHE A 148 3.73 17.27 16.44
C PHE A 148 3.67 15.96 17.22
N PHE A 149 4.79 15.27 17.27
CA PHE A 149 4.94 14.04 18.04
C PHE A 149 6.39 13.78 18.43
N PHE A 150 6.56 12.87 19.39
CA PHE A 150 7.85 12.30 19.72
C PHE A 150 8.04 10.95 19.02
N THR A 151 9.23 10.71 18.50
CA THR A 151 9.63 9.36 18.07
C THR A 151 11.09 9.08 18.40
N PRO A 152 11.42 7.88 18.91
CA PRO A 152 12.80 7.52 19.25
C PRO A 152 13.70 7.33 18.01
N ILE A 153 13.13 7.32 16.79
CA ILE A 153 13.86 7.08 15.53
C ILE A 153 14.42 8.36 14.88
N ILE A 154 14.36 9.52 15.55
CA ILE A 154 15.02 10.75 15.10
C ILE A 154 16.13 11.08 16.11
N TRP A 155 17.35 11.27 15.61
CA TRP A 155 18.49 11.66 16.43
C TRP A 155 19.32 12.72 15.71
N GLN A 156 19.63 13.83 16.38
CA GLN A 156 20.36 14.97 15.80
C GLN A 156 19.71 15.53 14.53
N GLY A 157 18.37 15.63 14.49
CA GLY A 157 17.66 16.31 13.38
C GLY A 157 17.67 15.51 12.08
N ARG A 158 18.21 14.28 12.15
CA ARG A 158 18.19 13.32 11.07
C ARG A 158 17.24 12.23 11.49
N ARG A 159 16.38 11.83 10.54
CA ARG A 159 15.76 10.51 10.65
C ARG A 159 16.90 9.52 10.78
N LEU A 160 16.96 8.82 11.91
CA LEU A 160 17.60 7.53 11.93
C LEU A 160 16.73 6.73 11.00
N SER A 161 17.06 6.78 9.71
CA SER A 161 16.66 5.68 8.87
C SER A 161 17.25 4.48 9.56
N LEU A 162 16.39 3.51 9.84
CA LEU A 162 16.87 2.21 10.27
C LEU A 162 17.82 1.64 9.16
N THR A 163 17.85 2.22 7.96
CA THR A 163 18.81 1.94 6.87
C THR A 163 20.19 2.62 6.94
N SER A 164 20.59 3.38 7.99
CA SER A 164 21.91 4.07 7.96
C SER A 164 22.91 3.79 9.09
N ARG A 165 22.63 2.95 10.09
CA ARG A 165 23.66 2.51 11.07
C ARG A 165 24.13 1.07 10.94
N ARG A 166 23.42 0.26 10.15
CA ARG A 166 24.04 -0.80 9.35
C ARG A 166 23.69 -0.48 7.91
N LYS A 167 24.67 -0.51 7.00
CA LYS A 167 24.37 -1.10 5.70
C LYS A 167 23.89 -2.51 6.03
N LEU A 168 22.59 -2.70 6.23
CA LEU A 168 21.98 -3.87 5.64
C LEU A 168 22.31 -3.66 4.18
N GLU A 169 23.28 -4.42 3.67
CA GLU A 169 23.37 -4.63 2.23
C GLU A 169 21.91 -4.81 1.81
N ARG A 170 21.39 -3.89 0.99
CA ARG A 170 20.07 -4.11 0.40
C ARG A 170 20.24 -5.45 -0.27
N GLY A 171 19.68 -6.50 0.33
CA GLY A 171 19.67 -7.81 -0.28
C GLY A 171 19.18 -7.62 -1.70
N GLU A 172 19.71 -8.41 -2.63
CA GLU A 172 19.36 -8.29 -4.04
C GLU A 172 17.84 -8.10 -4.17
N PRO A 173 17.39 -7.15 -5.01
CA PRO A 173 15.97 -6.87 -5.14
C PRO A 173 15.24 -8.16 -5.47
N LEU A 174 14.33 -8.57 -4.56
CA LEU A 174 13.56 -9.83 -4.66
C LEU A 174 12.69 -9.90 -5.91
N VAL A 175 12.50 -8.75 -6.57
CA VAL A 175 11.81 -8.58 -7.84
C VAL A 175 12.86 -8.21 -8.89
N PRO A 176 13.00 -8.98 -9.97
CA PRO A 176 13.88 -8.62 -11.07
C PRO A 176 13.56 -7.23 -11.62
N PRO A 177 14.56 -6.46 -12.08
CA PRO A 177 14.33 -5.14 -12.70
C PRO A 177 13.32 -5.19 -13.86
N ASN A 178 13.27 -6.31 -14.59
CA ASN A 178 12.36 -6.55 -15.70
C ASN A 178 11.00 -7.16 -15.27
N SER A 179 10.46 -6.73 -14.14
CA SER A 179 9.11 -7.08 -13.67
C SER A 179 8.09 -6.02 -14.07
N PRO A 180 6.82 -6.38 -14.36
CA PRO A 180 5.76 -5.39 -14.53
C PRO A 180 5.51 -4.60 -13.25
N LYS A 181 5.09 -3.35 -13.40
CA LYS A 181 4.76 -2.44 -12.31
C LYS A 181 3.26 -2.17 -12.27
N TRP A 182 2.71 -1.93 -11.09
CA TRP A 182 1.37 -1.37 -10.97
C TRP A 182 1.41 0.07 -11.46
N ILE A 183 0.56 0.38 -12.43
CA ILE A 183 0.40 1.72 -12.99
C ILE A 183 -1.01 2.24 -12.76
N TRP A 184 -1.14 3.55 -12.58
CA TRP A 184 -2.43 4.22 -12.49
C TRP A 184 -2.42 5.57 -13.21
N PHE A 185 -3.59 6.19 -13.36
CA PHE A 185 -3.66 7.59 -13.78
C PHE A 185 -3.00 8.48 -12.71
N PRO A 186 -2.28 9.57 -13.06
CA PRO A 186 -1.52 10.33 -12.08
C PRO A 186 -2.46 11.27 -11.32
N GLU A 187 -3.12 10.71 -10.31
CA GLU A 187 -3.93 11.42 -9.32
C GLU A 187 -3.42 11.12 -7.90
N PRO A 188 -3.55 12.05 -6.94
CA PRO A 188 -3.00 11.87 -5.59
C PRO A 188 -3.60 10.66 -4.85
N ILE A 189 -4.92 10.49 -4.96
CA ILE A 189 -5.67 9.35 -4.44
C ILE A 189 -6.59 8.89 -5.58
N PRO A 190 -6.58 7.59 -5.94
CA PRO A 190 -7.51 7.08 -6.94
C PRO A 190 -8.96 7.47 -6.63
N ALA A 191 -9.71 7.93 -7.62
CA ALA A 191 -11.10 8.31 -7.36
C ALA A 191 -12.00 7.06 -7.24
N SER A 192 -12.82 6.98 -6.19
CA SER A 192 -13.80 5.92 -6.00
C SER A 192 -14.88 5.92 -7.08
N TRP A 193 -15.32 4.74 -7.50
CA TRP A 193 -16.34 4.50 -8.53
C TRP A 193 -16.05 5.17 -9.87
N LYS A 194 -14.76 5.32 -10.22
CA LYS A 194 -14.32 5.93 -11.48
C LYS A 194 -13.51 4.96 -12.33
N THR A 195 -13.61 5.15 -13.63
CA THR A 195 -12.81 4.42 -14.61
C THR A 195 -11.62 5.26 -15.06
N ARG A 196 -10.48 4.61 -15.27
CA ARG A 196 -9.31 5.16 -15.95
C ARG A 196 -8.99 4.31 -17.17
N PHE A 197 -8.44 4.95 -18.19
CA PHE A 197 -8.13 4.32 -19.46
C PHE A 197 -6.63 4.32 -19.68
N PHE A 198 -6.09 3.23 -20.19
CA PHE A 198 -4.67 3.00 -20.37
C PHE A 198 -4.39 2.52 -21.78
N ARG A 199 -3.29 2.98 -22.38
CA ARG A 199 -2.87 2.63 -23.74
C ARG A 199 -1.36 2.41 -23.82
N ARG A 200 -0.95 1.37 -24.55
CA ARG A 200 0.44 1.10 -24.92
C ARG A 200 0.53 0.75 -26.40
N LYS A 201 1.17 1.63 -27.16
CA LYS A 201 1.58 1.38 -28.54
C LYS A 201 2.93 0.67 -28.55
N PHE A 202 3.08 -0.32 -29.42
CA PHE A 202 4.35 -1.03 -29.62
C PHE A 202 4.41 -1.60 -31.04
N ARG A 203 5.62 -1.86 -31.53
CA ARG A 203 5.85 -2.40 -32.87
C ARG A 203 6.46 -3.80 -32.80
N LEU A 204 5.91 -4.74 -33.56
CA LEU A 204 6.49 -6.07 -33.74
C LEU A 204 7.21 -6.13 -35.10
N PRO A 205 8.42 -6.71 -35.17
CA PRO A 205 9.18 -6.79 -36.41
C PRO A 205 8.67 -7.88 -37.36
N SER A 206 7.80 -8.78 -36.88
CA SER A 206 7.16 -9.84 -37.66
C SER A 206 5.88 -10.28 -36.94
N ARG A 207 5.04 -11.08 -37.60
CA ARG A 207 3.89 -11.73 -36.94
C ARG A 207 4.38 -12.67 -35.83
N PRO A 208 3.73 -12.71 -34.66
CA PRO A 208 4.13 -13.61 -33.59
C PRO A 208 3.76 -15.07 -33.87
N LEU A 209 4.61 -15.98 -33.38
CA LEU A 209 4.32 -17.42 -33.29
C LEU A 209 3.46 -17.73 -32.07
N LYS A 210 3.64 -16.96 -30.99
CA LYS A 210 2.84 -17.05 -29.76
C LYS A 210 2.86 -15.71 -29.05
N ALA A 211 1.71 -15.26 -28.56
CA ALA A 211 1.62 -14.08 -27.70
C ALA A 211 0.67 -14.35 -26.54
N THR A 212 1.16 -14.19 -25.31
CA THR A 212 0.38 -14.45 -24.09
C THR A 212 0.44 -13.23 -23.19
N LEU A 213 -0.74 -12.70 -22.84
CA LEU A 213 -0.89 -11.59 -21.89
C LEU A 213 -1.34 -12.11 -20.54
N GLU A 214 -0.59 -11.77 -19.49
CA GLU A 214 -0.97 -11.93 -18.09
C GLU A 214 -1.39 -10.54 -17.56
N ILE A 215 -2.61 -10.37 -17.03
CA ILE A 215 -3.16 -9.06 -16.66
C ILE A 215 -4.10 -9.15 -15.45
N THR A 216 -4.06 -8.13 -14.59
CA THR A 216 -5.11 -7.85 -13.60
C THR A 216 -5.26 -6.33 -13.42
N GLY A 217 -6.42 -5.91 -12.93
CA GLY A 217 -6.70 -4.52 -12.58
C GLY A 217 -7.51 -4.43 -11.30
N ASP A 218 -7.20 -3.45 -10.47
CA ASP A 218 -7.92 -3.11 -9.25
C ASP A 218 -8.86 -1.93 -9.55
N ASP A 219 -10.19 -2.10 -9.52
CA ASP A 219 -10.92 -3.31 -9.05
C ASP A 219 -11.27 -4.29 -10.19
N SER A 220 -11.58 -3.77 -11.37
CA SER A 220 -11.95 -4.56 -12.55
C SER A 220 -11.48 -3.91 -13.83
N TYR A 221 -11.22 -4.71 -14.86
CA TYR A 221 -10.74 -4.21 -16.14
C TYR A 221 -11.48 -4.82 -17.34
N THR A 222 -11.44 -4.09 -18.46
CA THR A 222 -11.77 -4.59 -19.79
C THR A 222 -10.56 -4.39 -20.69
N LEU A 223 -10.14 -5.44 -21.38
CA LEU A 223 -8.98 -5.47 -22.26
C LEU A 223 -9.42 -5.36 -23.73
N PHE A 224 -8.71 -4.51 -24.47
CA PHE A 224 -8.83 -4.34 -25.91
C PHE A 224 -7.47 -4.49 -26.58
N VAL A 225 -7.44 -5.18 -27.71
CA VAL A 225 -6.25 -5.34 -28.55
C VAL A 225 -6.58 -4.92 -29.96
N ASN A 226 -5.85 -3.93 -30.49
CA ASN A 226 -6.07 -3.40 -31.83
C ASN A 226 -7.54 -2.99 -32.12
N GLY A 227 -8.25 -2.53 -31.09
CA GLY A 227 -9.66 -2.11 -31.16
C GLY A 227 -10.69 -3.21 -30.85
N LYS A 228 -10.30 -4.47 -30.75
CA LYS A 228 -11.19 -5.59 -30.42
C LYS A 228 -11.20 -5.85 -28.92
N GLU A 229 -12.37 -5.94 -28.30
CA GLU A 229 -12.51 -6.41 -26.91
C GLU A 229 -12.11 -7.89 -26.82
N VAL A 230 -11.21 -8.21 -25.90
CA VAL A 230 -10.65 -9.56 -25.72
C VAL A 230 -11.23 -10.25 -24.50
N GLY A 231 -11.43 -9.49 -23.42
CA GLY A 231 -11.93 -10.05 -22.18
C GLY A 231 -12.03 -9.03 -21.06
N ARG A 232 -12.58 -9.49 -19.94
CA ARG A 232 -12.78 -8.72 -18.71
C ARG A 232 -12.29 -9.55 -17.54
N GLY A 233 -11.86 -8.86 -16.50
CA GLY A 233 -11.38 -9.49 -15.28
C GLY A 233 -11.25 -8.48 -14.16
N GLY A 234 -10.53 -8.84 -13.11
CA GLY A 234 -10.36 -7.96 -11.97
C GLY A 234 -9.58 -8.61 -10.83
N GLN A 235 -9.21 -7.78 -9.87
CA GLN A 235 -8.48 -8.27 -8.72
C GLN A 235 -9.28 -9.34 -7.96
N PRO A 236 -8.59 -10.29 -7.29
CA PRO A 236 -7.15 -10.44 -7.21
C PRO A 236 -6.56 -11.43 -8.23
N MET A 237 -7.29 -11.75 -9.30
CA MET A 237 -6.89 -12.77 -10.26
C MET A 237 -6.21 -12.14 -11.48
N VAL A 238 -4.95 -12.52 -11.69
CA VAL A 238 -4.24 -12.42 -12.95
C VAL A 238 -4.82 -13.43 -13.92
N ASP A 239 -5.47 -12.90 -14.94
CA ASP A 239 -5.99 -13.64 -16.07
C ASP A 239 -4.90 -13.80 -17.14
N GLU A 240 -5.06 -14.84 -17.97
CA GLU A 240 -4.17 -15.13 -19.09
C GLU A 240 -4.98 -15.14 -20.39
N PHE A 241 -4.55 -14.37 -21.39
CA PHE A 241 -5.14 -14.32 -22.72
C PHE A 241 -4.13 -14.71 -23.80
N ASP A 242 -4.54 -15.58 -24.71
CA ASP A 242 -3.82 -15.81 -25.96
C ASP A 242 -4.14 -14.69 -26.96
N LEU A 243 -3.12 -13.90 -27.31
CA LEU A 243 -3.22 -12.77 -28.24
C LEU A 243 -2.56 -13.08 -29.59
N THR A 244 -2.15 -14.32 -29.84
CA THR A 244 -1.34 -14.71 -31.01
C THR A 244 -1.97 -14.25 -32.33
N ASP A 245 -3.28 -14.47 -32.49
CA ASP A 245 -4.01 -14.10 -33.71
C ASP A 245 -4.56 -12.66 -33.70
N LEU A 246 -4.37 -11.94 -32.60
CA LEU A 246 -4.82 -10.54 -32.45
C LEU A 246 -3.70 -9.54 -32.71
N LEU A 247 -2.45 -9.99 -32.60
CA LEU A 247 -1.26 -9.18 -32.86
C LEU A 247 -0.75 -9.40 -34.30
N ARG A 248 -0.15 -8.36 -34.86
CA ARG A 248 0.36 -8.34 -36.23
C ARG A 248 1.78 -7.80 -36.31
N GLU A 249 2.44 -8.02 -37.44
CA GLU A 249 3.64 -7.26 -37.78
C GLU A 249 3.33 -5.76 -37.86
N GLY A 250 4.28 -4.92 -37.44
CA GLY A 250 4.11 -3.49 -37.37
C GLY A 250 3.40 -3.05 -36.10
N GLU A 251 2.58 -2.01 -36.20
CA GLU A 251 1.98 -1.34 -35.04
C GLU A 251 0.83 -2.14 -34.43
N ASN A 252 0.90 -2.26 -33.11
CA ASN A 252 -0.12 -2.83 -32.25
C ASN A 252 -0.42 -1.90 -31.08
N VAL A 253 -1.61 -2.02 -30.52
CA VAL A 253 -2.00 -1.32 -29.29
C VAL A 253 -2.67 -2.27 -28.31
N LEU A 254 -2.21 -2.22 -27.06
CA LEU A 254 -2.98 -2.68 -25.91
C LEU A 254 -3.73 -1.48 -25.34
N ALA A 255 -5.02 -1.64 -25.12
CA ALA A 255 -5.88 -0.64 -24.50
C ALA A 255 -6.66 -1.29 -23.36
N VAL A 256 -6.72 -0.65 -22.20
CA VAL A 256 -7.35 -1.21 -21.00
C VAL A 256 -8.16 -0.15 -20.31
N SER A 257 -9.42 -0.44 -20.01
CA SER A 257 -10.22 0.38 -19.08
C SER A 257 -10.22 -0.30 -17.73
N VAL A 258 -9.90 0.42 -16.65
CA VAL A 258 -9.91 -0.11 -15.29
C VAL A 258 -10.87 0.71 -14.44
N ARG A 259 -11.85 0.04 -13.84
CA ARG A 259 -12.82 0.64 -12.93
C ARG A 259 -12.35 0.42 -11.51
N ASN A 260 -12.07 1.52 -10.81
CA ASN A 260 -11.83 1.57 -9.38
C ASN A 260 -13.17 1.75 -8.66
N ALA A 261 -13.54 0.84 -7.77
CA ALA A 261 -14.64 1.02 -6.84
C ALA A 261 -14.17 1.87 -5.65
N ILE A 262 -13.07 1.51 -5.00
CA ILE A 262 -12.52 2.23 -3.84
C ILE A 262 -10.99 2.09 -3.81
N PRO A 263 -10.22 3.15 -3.50
CA PRO A 263 -8.76 3.07 -3.35
C PRO A 263 -8.28 1.91 -2.47
N PRO A 264 -7.09 1.34 -2.77
CA PRO A 264 -6.17 1.71 -3.86
C PRO A 264 -6.65 1.26 -5.25
N ALA A 265 -5.91 1.64 -6.30
CA ALA A 265 -6.24 1.25 -7.68
C ALA A 265 -4.96 1.05 -8.49
N GLY A 266 -5.03 0.18 -9.51
CA GLY A 266 -3.86 -0.11 -10.32
C GLY A 266 -4.14 -1.06 -11.48
N LEU A 267 -3.32 -0.99 -12.51
CA LEU A 267 -3.23 -1.95 -13.61
C LEU A 267 -1.83 -2.58 -13.59
N ILE A 268 -1.74 -3.89 -13.71
CA ILE A 268 -0.46 -4.58 -13.92
C ILE A 268 -0.62 -5.64 -15.01
N ALA A 269 0.32 -5.67 -15.96
CA ALA A 269 0.29 -6.63 -17.04
C ALA A 269 1.67 -6.96 -17.60
N ARG A 270 1.80 -8.17 -18.13
CA ARG A 270 2.98 -8.66 -18.84
C ARG A 270 2.54 -9.40 -20.10
N LEU A 271 2.96 -8.89 -21.26
CA LEU A 271 2.80 -9.56 -22.55
C LEU A 271 4.12 -10.22 -22.93
N LYS A 272 4.11 -11.53 -23.15
CA LYS A 272 5.23 -12.30 -23.69
C LYS A 272 4.94 -12.67 -25.14
N VAL A 273 5.84 -12.33 -26.05
CA VAL A 273 5.71 -12.58 -27.49
C VAL A 273 6.90 -13.41 -27.97
N ALA A 274 6.64 -14.56 -28.58
CA ALA A 274 7.62 -15.36 -29.30
C ALA A 274 7.49 -15.09 -30.80
N LEU A 275 8.60 -14.79 -31.46
CA LEU A 275 8.70 -14.50 -32.88
C LEU A 275 9.46 -15.61 -33.61
N PRO A 276 9.37 -15.69 -34.95
CA PRO A 276 10.25 -16.50 -35.77
C PRO A 276 11.74 -16.26 -35.44
N GLY A 277 12.56 -17.30 -35.62
CA GLY A 277 14.00 -17.23 -35.30
C GLY A 277 14.32 -17.25 -33.80
N GLY A 278 13.35 -17.58 -32.94
CA GLY A 278 13.56 -17.75 -31.49
C GLY A 278 13.60 -16.44 -30.68
N ARG A 279 13.45 -15.28 -31.34
CA ARG A 279 13.42 -13.97 -30.68
C ARG A 279 12.20 -13.84 -29.77
N LYS A 280 12.39 -13.30 -28.57
CA LYS A 280 11.32 -13.01 -27.60
C LYS A 280 11.23 -11.51 -27.34
N ILE A 281 10.01 -10.98 -27.28
CA ILE A 281 9.71 -9.60 -26.88
C ILE A 281 8.80 -9.65 -25.66
N THR A 282 9.09 -8.83 -24.66
CA THR A 282 8.22 -8.66 -23.48
C THR A 282 7.78 -7.21 -23.40
N ILE A 283 6.48 -6.97 -23.24
CA ILE A 283 5.92 -5.65 -22.96
C ILE A 283 5.35 -5.69 -21.54
N LEU A 284 5.77 -4.73 -20.71
CA LEU A 284 5.38 -4.63 -19.31
C LEU A 284 4.49 -3.40 -19.10
N THR A 285 3.70 -3.41 -18.03
CA THR A 285 3.21 -2.15 -17.45
C THR A 285 4.37 -1.40 -16.80
N ASP A 286 4.62 -0.20 -17.30
CA ASP A 286 5.76 0.68 -17.02
C ASP A 286 5.36 2.15 -17.29
N GLU A 287 6.31 3.08 -17.14
CA GLU A 287 6.11 4.52 -17.41
C GLU A 287 5.82 4.83 -18.89
N GLY A 288 6.01 3.86 -19.80
CA GLY A 288 5.74 3.99 -21.22
C GLY A 288 4.27 3.80 -21.60
N TRP A 289 3.39 3.52 -20.64
CA TRP A 289 1.95 3.52 -20.83
C TRP A 289 1.38 4.94 -20.73
N LEU A 290 0.42 5.24 -21.58
CA LEU A 290 -0.38 6.46 -21.50
C LEU A 290 -1.69 6.18 -20.76
N SER A 291 -2.23 7.21 -20.12
CA SER A 291 -3.43 7.15 -19.29
C SER A 291 -4.34 8.36 -19.47
N SER A 292 -5.64 8.16 -19.26
CA SER A 292 -6.67 9.19 -19.41
C SER A 292 -7.85 8.95 -18.48
N ILE A 293 -8.58 10.04 -18.18
CA ILE A 293 -9.90 10.01 -17.53
C ILE A 293 -11.06 9.97 -18.55
N GLU A 294 -10.75 10.14 -19.83
CA GLU A 294 -11.69 10.15 -20.95
C GLU A 294 -11.42 8.98 -21.91
N ALA A 295 -12.50 8.46 -22.50
CA ALA A 295 -12.47 7.43 -23.53
C ALA A 295 -13.27 7.88 -24.77
N PRO A 296 -12.71 8.77 -25.62
CA PRO A 296 -13.35 9.17 -26.86
C PRO A 296 -13.61 7.99 -27.79
N GLU A 297 -14.50 8.14 -28.76
CA GLU A 297 -14.76 7.08 -29.72
C GLU A 297 -13.47 6.64 -30.44
N GLY A 298 -13.28 5.32 -30.55
CA GLY A 298 -12.10 4.77 -31.20
C GLY A 298 -10.82 4.80 -30.37
N TRP A 299 -10.86 5.22 -29.08
CA TRP A 299 -9.70 5.23 -28.18
C TRP A 299 -9.00 3.87 -28.02
N THR A 300 -9.57 2.76 -28.46
CA THR A 300 -8.96 1.42 -28.43
C THR A 300 -8.23 1.05 -29.73
N LYS A 301 -8.42 1.82 -30.81
CA LYS A 301 -7.88 1.54 -32.14
C LYS A 301 -6.42 1.98 -32.26
N VAL A 302 -5.70 1.38 -33.22
CA VAL A 302 -4.27 1.67 -33.48
C VAL A 302 -4.06 3.13 -33.92
N LYS A 303 -4.92 3.63 -34.81
CA LYS A 303 -4.82 4.98 -35.40
C LYS A 303 -5.30 6.12 -34.47
N PHE A 304 -5.71 5.82 -33.24
CA PHE A 304 -6.14 6.85 -32.30
C PHE A 304 -4.95 7.74 -31.89
N ASP A 305 -5.17 9.05 -31.91
CA ASP A 305 -4.21 10.05 -31.42
C ASP A 305 -4.34 10.19 -29.90
N ASP A 306 -3.35 9.65 -29.19
CA ASP A 306 -3.20 9.72 -27.74
C ASP A 306 -2.17 10.77 -27.31
N SER A 307 -1.80 11.71 -28.19
CA SER A 307 -0.84 12.78 -27.88
C SER A 307 -1.24 13.66 -26.68
N ARG A 308 -2.55 13.74 -26.38
CA ARG A 308 -3.10 14.48 -25.22
C ARG A 308 -3.18 13.64 -23.95
N TRP A 309 -2.91 12.34 -24.02
CA TRP A 309 -2.94 11.46 -22.85
C TRP A 309 -1.68 11.66 -22.00
N ARG A 310 -1.80 11.41 -20.70
CA ARG A 310 -0.71 11.59 -19.75
C ARG A 310 0.03 10.29 -19.52
N PRO A 311 1.36 10.28 -19.34
CA PRO A 311 2.07 9.09 -18.89
C PRO A 311 1.43 8.52 -17.61
N ALA A 312 1.31 7.20 -17.53
CA ALA A 312 0.80 6.52 -16.35
C ALA A 312 1.83 6.63 -15.21
N LYS A 313 1.35 6.75 -13.97
CA LYS A 313 2.19 6.80 -12.77
C LYS A 313 2.41 5.38 -12.24
N ILE A 314 3.66 5.03 -11.94
CA ILE A 314 3.95 3.83 -11.15
C ILE A 314 3.44 4.03 -9.72
N VAL A 315 2.60 3.11 -9.26
CA VAL A 315 2.04 3.10 -7.89
C VAL A 315 2.59 1.95 -7.04
N GLY A 316 3.34 1.02 -7.64
CA GLY A 316 4.00 -0.08 -6.93
C GLY A 316 4.67 -1.08 -7.88
N ASP A 317 5.46 -1.99 -7.32
CA ASP A 317 5.92 -3.19 -8.04
C ASP A 317 4.98 -4.37 -7.76
N ALA A 318 5.16 -5.48 -8.48
CA ALA A 318 4.30 -6.65 -8.33
C ALA A 318 4.24 -7.22 -6.89
N THR A 319 5.20 -6.90 -6.02
CA THR A 319 5.23 -7.31 -4.60
C THR A 319 4.65 -6.27 -3.64
N SER A 320 4.32 -5.08 -4.12
CA SER A 320 3.69 -4.04 -3.33
C SER A 320 2.31 -4.48 -2.83
N GLY A 321 2.03 -4.13 -1.57
CA GLY A 321 0.70 -4.24 -1.00
C GLY A 321 -0.27 -3.20 -1.59
N PRO A 322 -1.57 -3.48 -1.52
CA PRO A 322 -2.19 -4.65 -0.89
C PRO A 322 -2.28 -5.89 -1.79
N TRP A 323 -1.81 -5.83 -3.04
CA TRP A 323 -2.20 -6.79 -4.08
C TRP A 323 -1.47 -8.14 -4.03
N PHE A 324 -0.18 -8.14 -3.74
CA PHE A 324 0.70 -9.29 -3.97
C PHE A 324 0.23 -10.62 -3.36
N LYS A 325 -0.29 -10.56 -2.12
CA LYS A 325 -0.73 -11.74 -1.36
C LYS A 325 -2.12 -12.24 -1.75
N HIS A 326 -2.89 -11.44 -2.50
CA HIS A 326 -4.23 -11.81 -2.92
C HIS A 326 -4.16 -12.54 -4.27
N GLY A 327 -4.96 -13.61 -4.40
CA GLY A 327 -5.08 -14.38 -5.65
C GLY A 327 -3.75 -14.93 -6.18
N ASN A 328 -3.41 -14.59 -7.42
CA ASN A 328 -2.21 -15.10 -8.12
C ASN A 328 -1.30 -13.99 -8.69
N VAL A 329 -1.37 -12.77 -8.14
CA VAL A 329 -0.54 -11.61 -8.53
C VAL A 329 0.95 -11.92 -8.44
N TRP A 330 1.36 -12.76 -7.48
CA TRP A 330 2.74 -13.21 -7.32
C TRP A 330 3.38 -13.79 -8.60
N LYS A 331 2.58 -14.31 -9.55
CA LYS A 331 3.07 -14.80 -10.85
C LYS A 331 3.76 -13.71 -11.68
N LEU A 332 3.34 -12.45 -11.48
CA LEU A 332 3.89 -11.30 -12.19
C LEU A 332 5.20 -10.82 -11.58
N ALA A 333 5.45 -11.11 -10.30
CA ALA A 333 6.65 -10.64 -9.59
C ALA A 333 7.94 -11.33 -10.06
N GLY A 334 7.86 -12.58 -10.57
CA GLY A 334 9.04 -13.31 -11.02
C GLY A 334 10.09 -13.47 -9.91
N ILE A 335 9.64 -13.67 -8.68
CA ILE A 335 10.50 -13.70 -7.49
C ILE A 335 11.50 -14.84 -7.60
N GLU A 336 12.77 -14.49 -7.46
CA GLU A 336 13.86 -15.45 -7.28
C GLU A 336 14.21 -15.47 -5.79
N VAL A 337 13.65 -16.43 -5.05
CA VAL A 337 13.97 -16.60 -3.63
C VAL A 337 15.40 -17.15 -3.52
N PRO A 338 16.28 -16.57 -2.69
CA PRO A 338 17.64 -17.06 -2.56
C PRO A 338 17.68 -18.54 -2.19
N GLN A 339 18.37 -19.36 -2.99
CA GLN A 339 18.45 -20.81 -2.77
C GLN A 339 19.06 -21.16 -1.39
N GLY A 340 20.00 -20.34 -0.91
CA GLY A 340 20.55 -20.48 0.44
C GLY A 340 19.52 -20.28 1.54
N LEU A 341 18.55 -19.37 1.36
CA LEU A 341 17.44 -19.18 2.31
C LEU A 341 16.55 -20.43 2.34
N LEU A 342 16.16 -20.94 1.17
CA LEU A 342 15.32 -22.14 1.08
C LEU A 342 16.00 -23.35 1.70
N LYS A 343 17.29 -23.55 1.42
CA LYS A 343 18.09 -24.64 1.99
C LYS A 343 18.14 -24.54 3.51
N ARG A 344 18.48 -23.36 4.04
CA ARG A 344 18.55 -23.12 5.50
C ARG A 344 17.21 -23.44 6.18
N LEU A 345 16.12 -22.90 5.64
CA LEU A 345 14.76 -23.12 6.17
C LEU A 345 14.36 -24.60 6.17
N ALA A 346 14.73 -25.35 5.13
CA ALA A 346 14.44 -26.79 5.03
C ALA A 346 15.22 -27.64 6.05
N GLU A 347 16.38 -27.17 6.52
CA GLU A 347 17.21 -27.84 7.51
C GLU A 347 16.85 -27.46 8.96
N GLU A 348 16.02 -26.42 9.15
CA GLU A 348 15.62 -25.96 10.47
C GLU A 348 14.57 -26.89 11.11
N PRO A 349 14.71 -27.24 12.40
CA PRO A 349 13.68 -28.00 13.08
C PRO A 349 12.40 -27.17 13.25
N PRO A 350 11.20 -27.80 13.29
CA PRO A 350 9.97 -27.10 13.60
C PRO A 350 10.03 -26.38 14.96
N LEU A 351 9.44 -25.20 15.03
CA LEU A 351 9.34 -24.45 16.28
C LEU A 351 8.28 -25.06 17.20
N ARG A 352 8.53 -24.98 18.50
CA ARG A 352 7.52 -25.23 19.52
C ARG A 352 7.14 -23.92 20.17
N ALA A 353 5.91 -23.48 19.92
CA ALA A 353 5.31 -22.33 20.59
C ALA A 353 4.34 -22.79 21.68
N GLU A 354 4.36 -22.12 22.83
CA GLU A 354 3.43 -22.39 23.93
C GLU A 354 3.13 -21.10 24.71
N VAL A 355 1.94 -21.02 25.30
CA VAL A 355 1.59 -19.96 26.24
C VAL A 355 1.60 -20.54 27.64
N ARG A 356 2.43 -19.98 28.53
CA ARG A 356 2.48 -20.35 29.95
C ARG A 356 2.14 -19.16 30.83
N THR A 357 1.49 -19.42 31.96
CA THR A 357 1.27 -18.40 32.99
C THR A 357 2.53 -18.27 33.85
N VAL A 358 3.11 -17.08 33.92
CA VAL A 358 4.28 -16.79 34.76
C VAL A 358 3.97 -15.56 35.62
N GLY A 359 3.91 -15.75 36.94
CA GLY A 359 3.51 -14.70 37.88
C GLY A 359 2.08 -14.20 37.65
N GLY A 360 1.15 -15.10 37.30
CA GLY A 360 -0.26 -14.77 37.04
C GLY A 360 -0.56 -14.17 35.65
N VAL A 361 0.46 -13.91 34.83
CA VAL A 361 0.32 -13.29 33.50
C VAL A 361 0.65 -14.30 32.39
N PRO A 362 -0.17 -14.43 31.32
CA PRO A 362 0.16 -15.27 30.19
C PRO A 362 1.38 -14.72 29.44
N ARG A 363 2.33 -15.59 29.11
CA ARG A 363 3.52 -15.27 28.32
C ARG A 363 3.69 -16.28 27.18
N LEU A 364 4.06 -15.78 26.02
CA LEU A 364 4.41 -16.59 24.86
C LEU A 364 5.85 -17.10 25.02
N PHE A 365 6.07 -18.37 24.73
CA PHE A 365 7.38 -18.99 24.64
C PHE A 365 7.54 -19.62 23.26
N VAL A 366 8.73 -19.47 22.67
CA VAL A 366 9.13 -20.15 21.43
C VAL A 366 10.43 -20.89 21.72
N ASN A 367 10.44 -22.20 21.48
CA ASN A 367 11.54 -23.10 21.85
C ASN A 367 12.00 -22.92 23.30
N GLY A 368 11.04 -22.75 24.22
CA GLY A 368 11.29 -22.56 25.65
C GLY A 368 11.76 -21.17 26.06
N ARG A 369 12.02 -20.25 25.12
CA ARG A 369 12.43 -18.86 25.41
C ARG A 369 11.22 -17.92 25.45
N PRO A 370 11.07 -17.07 26.47
CA PRO A 370 9.98 -16.11 26.52
C PRO A 370 10.13 -15.07 25.41
N LEU A 371 9.02 -14.75 24.76
CA LEU A 371 8.95 -13.79 23.67
C LEU A 371 7.86 -12.76 23.97
N LEU A 372 8.17 -11.48 23.80
CA LEU A 372 7.15 -10.43 23.87
C LEU A 372 6.24 -10.58 22.64
N PRO A 373 4.91 -10.78 22.80
CA PRO A 373 4.00 -11.04 21.69
C PRO A 373 3.62 -9.74 20.96
N LEU A 374 4.63 -8.97 20.53
CA LEU A 374 4.46 -7.77 19.75
C LEU A 374 4.43 -8.14 18.27
N PHE A 375 3.24 -8.21 17.68
CA PHE A 375 3.06 -8.62 16.29
C PHE A 375 3.00 -7.42 15.35
N PHE A 376 3.72 -7.52 14.23
CA PHE A 376 3.52 -6.62 13.10
C PHE A 376 2.18 -6.91 12.43
N TRP A 377 1.35 -5.87 12.30
CA TRP A 377 0.06 -5.93 11.62
C TRP A 377 -0.02 -4.86 10.53
N SER A 378 -0.04 -5.31 9.27
CA SER A 378 -0.28 -4.49 8.10
C SER A 378 -0.73 -5.38 6.93
N THR A 379 -1.36 -4.80 5.92
CA THR A 379 -1.59 -5.46 4.62
C THR A 379 -0.36 -5.45 3.72
N ASN A 380 0.67 -4.65 4.04
CA ASN A 380 1.87 -4.44 3.24
C ASN A 380 3.16 -4.88 3.96
N GLN A 381 3.09 -6.01 4.66
CA GLN A 381 4.17 -6.49 5.53
C GLN A 381 5.51 -6.74 4.83
N PRO A 382 5.56 -7.28 3.59
CA PRO A 382 6.83 -7.42 2.89
C PRO A 382 7.59 -6.10 2.76
N GLU A 383 6.92 -4.99 2.46
CA GLU A 383 7.57 -3.68 2.34
C GLU A 383 8.15 -3.21 3.68
N PHE A 384 7.37 -3.32 4.76
CA PHE A 384 7.79 -2.87 6.09
C PHE A 384 8.70 -3.85 6.84
N SER A 385 8.86 -5.08 6.34
CA SER A 385 9.73 -6.09 6.97
C SER A 385 11.20 -5.71 7.00
N GLN A 386 11.61 -4.70 6.24
CA GLN A 386 12.95 -4.11 6.35
C GLN A 386 13.12 -3.26 7.61
N ASP A 387 12.05 -2.65 8.13
CA ASP A 387 12.09 -1.71 9.26
C ASP A 387 11.74 -2.39 10.58
N TRP A 388 10.86 -3.39 10.55
CA TRP A 388 10.36 -4.08 11.75
C TRP A 388 11.44 -4.71 12.65
N PRO A 389 12.44 -5.44 12.11
CA PRO A 389 13.54 -6.02 12.89
C PRO A 389 14.34 -4.95 13.63
N LEU A 390 14.43 -3.77 13.04
CA LEU A 390 15.24 -2.67 13.56
C LEU A 390 14.54 -1.98 14.76
N ALA A 391 13.23 -2.21 14.93
CA ALA A 391 12.48 -1.90 16.15
C ALA A 391 12.53 -3.04 17.19
N GLY A 392 13.31 -4.10 16.94
CA GLY A 392 13.40 -5.29 17.78
C GLY A 392 12.21 -6.25 17.63
N GLY A 393 11.39 -6.07 16.60
CA GLY A 393 10.25 -6.92 16.33
C GLY A 393 10.55 -7.97 15.26
N HIS A 394 10.13 -9.21 15.50
CA HIS A 394 10.29 -10.33 14.55
C HIS A 394 9.01 -11.16 14.39
N LEU A 395 7.95 -10.82 15.13
CA LEU A 395 6.66 -11.51 15.01
C LEU A 395 5.80 -10.83 13.96
N TYR A 396 5.24 -11.62 13.05
CA TYR A 396 4.36 -11.15 11.99
C TYR A 396 3.02 -11.89 12.06
N LEU A 397 1.93 -11.12 12.08
CA LEU A 397 0.58 -11.68 11.95
C LEU A 397 0.24 -11.79 10.47
N LEU A 398 0.50 -12.94 9.85
CA LEU A 398 0.18 -13.15 8.43
C LEU A 398 -1.34 -13.23 8.26
N LEU A 399 -1.93 -12.26 7.56
CA LEU A 399 -3.36 -12.24 7.28
C LEU A 399 -3.63 -12.88 5.92
N TYR A 400 -4.42 -13.94 5.91
CA TYR A 400 -4.81 -14.64 4.70
C TYR A 400 -6.31 -14.91 4.66
N ASP A 401 -6.94 -14.61 3.52
CA ASP A 401 -8.33 -14.99 3.27
C ASP A 401 -8.35 -16.25 2.40
N LEU A 402 -9.03 -17.29 2.88
CA LEU A 402 -9.09 -18.60 2.24
C LEU A 402 -9.63 -18.54 0.81
N ARG A 403 -10.50 -17.55 0.51
CA ARG A 403 -11.02 -17.29 -0.84
C ARG A 403 -9.93 -17.06 -1.89
N HIS A 404 -8.75 -16.58 -1.47
CA HIS A 404 -7.66 -16.28 -2.38
C HIS A 404 -6.95 -17.51 -2.92
N GLY A 405 -7.01 -18.65 -2.23
CA GLY A 405 -6.41 -19.90 -2.67
C GLY A 405 -7.42 -20.99 -3.02
N TRP A 406 -8.69 -20.82 -2.66
CA TRP A 406 -9.75 -21.77 -2.94
C TRP A 406 -10.27 -21.64 -4.38
N ARG A 407 -9.90 -22.59 -5.24
CA ARG A 407 -10.29 -22.63 -6.66
C ARG A 407 -11.45 -23.60 -6.89
N PRO A 408 -12.17 -23.50 -8.02
CA PRO A 408 -13.19 -24.48 -8.39
C PRO A 408 -12.64 -25.93 -8.47
N LYS A 409 -11.36 -26.06 -8.83
CA LYS A 409 -10.64 -27.34 -8.93
C LYS A 409 -9.37 -27.28 -8.09
N GLY A 410 -9.50 -27.52 -6.77
CA GLY A 410 -8.37 -27.61 -5.84
C GLY A 410 -7.96 -26.29 -5.19
N PHE A 411 -6.68 -26.19 -4.80
CA PHE A 411 -6.16 -25.12 -3.97
C PHE A 411 -4.83 -24.57 -4.50
N ASP A 412 -4.61 -23.26 -4.38
CA ASP A 412 -3.35 -22.60 -4.71
C ASP A 412 -3.01 -21.52 -3.67
N PHE A 413 -2.25 -21.90 -2.66
CA PHE A 413 -1.86 -21.04 -1.53
C PHE A 413 -0.49 -20.39 -1.69
N ARG A 414 0.12 -20.48 -2.88
CA ARG A 414 1.50 -20.00 -3.11
C ARG A 414 1.70 -18.50 -2.85
N GLY A 415 0.66 -17.68 -3.03
CA GLY A 415 0.73 -16.25 -2.73
C GLY A 415 1.11 -15.97 -1.27
N LEU A 416 0.56 -16.73 -0.33
CA LEU A 416 0.89 -16.64 1.09
C LEU A 416 2.32 -17.13 1.38
N LEU A 417 2.71 -18.25 0.77
CA LEU A 417 4.08 -18.78 0.89
C LEU A 417 5.10 -17.75 0.43
N TYR A 418 4.90 -17.14 -0.76
CA TYR A 418 5.83 -16.13 -1.25
C TYR A 418 5.81 -14.88 -0.38
N GLN A 419 4.68 -14.48 0.20
CA GLN A 419 4.65 -13.36 1.15
C GLN A 419 5.55 -13.63 2.35
N ALA A 420 5.48 -14.82 2.94
CA ALA A 420 6.32 -15.20 4.07
C ALA A 420 7.80 -15.27 3.68
N LEU A 421 8.11 -15.82 2.49
CA LEU A 421 9.49 -15.88 1.98
C LEU A 421 10.06 -14.48 1.71
N LEU A 422 9.27 -13.54 1.19
CA LEU A 422 9.70 -12.14 1.01
C LEU A 422 10.02 -11.46 2.35
N ILE A 423 9.24 -11.75 3.38
CA ILE A 423 9.52 -11.26 4.74
C ILE A 423 10.80 -11.91 5.25
N LEU A 424 10.96 -13.23 5.15
CA LEU A 424 12.16 -13.96 5.62
C LEU A 424 13.45 -13.56 4.89
N ALA A 425 13.35 -13.13 3.64
CA ALA A 425 14.49 -12.61 2.90
C ALA A 425 14.99 -11.25 3.44
N ARG A 426 14.13 -10.50 4.15
CA ARG A 426 14.45 -9.20 4.77
C ARG A 426 14.66 -9.31 6.28
N ASP A 427 13.91 -10.18 6.94
CA ASP A 427 14.03 -10.56 8.34
C ASP A 427 14.23 -12.07 8.46
N PRO A 428 15.48 -12.55 8.47
CA PRO A 428 15.81 -13.96 8.67
C PRO A 428 15.33 -14.56 10.00
N GLU A 429 14.99 -13.73 10.99
CA GLU A 429 14.51 -14.15 12.31
C GLU A 429 12.97 -14.13 12.42
N ALA A 430 12.27 -13.76 11.33
CA ALA A 430 10.83 -13.65 11.32
C ALA A 430 10.12 -14.93 11.78
N LEU A 431 9.10 -14.73 12.62
CA LEU A 431 8.21 -15.74 13.17
C LEU A 431 6.77 -15.39 12.81
N PHE A 432 5.99 -16.38 12.39
CA PHE A 432 4.66 -16.15 11.83
C PHE A 432 3.55 -16.76 12.66
N LEU A 433 2.57 -15.93 13.03
CA LEU A 433 1.25 -16.39 13.44
C LEU A 433 0.32 -16.19 12.24
N LEU A 434 -0.24 -17.27 11.70
CA LEU A 434 -1.16 -17.16 10.57
C LEU A 434 -2.57 -16.88 11.08
N ARG A 435 -3.15 -15.76 10.67
CA ARG A 435 -4.57 -15.45 10.87
C ARG A 435 -5.35 -15.67 9.57
N VAL A 436 -6.25 -16.65 9.60
CA VAL A 436 -7.02 -17.11 8.44
C VAL A 436 -8.44 -16.59 8.53
N HIS A 437 -8.93 -15.93 7.49
CA HIS A 437 -10.36 -15.66 7.34
C HIS A 437 -10.98 -16.75 6.45
N LEU A 438 -12.11 -17.31 6.87
CA LEU A 438 -12.73 -18.48 6.21
C LEU A 438 -13.70 -18.13 5.08
N HIS A 439 -13.66 -16.91 4.54
CA HIS A 439 -14.65 -16.50 3.56
C HIS A 439 -14.60 -17.38 2.29
N PRO A 440 -15.77 -17.71 1.70
CA PRO A 440 -15.82 -18.50 0.49
C PRO A 440 -15.49 -17.65 -0.75
N PRO A 441 -15.04 -18.27 -1.85
CA PRO A 441 -14.85 -17.59 -3.11
C PRO A 441 -16.19 -17.27 -3.81
N PRO A 442 -16.26 -16.24 -4.69
CA PRO A 442 -17.51 -15.85 -5.35
C PRO A 442 -18.23 -16.97 -6.11
N TRP A 443 -17.48 -17.88 -6.74
CA TRP A 443 -18.08 -19.03 -7.45
C TRP A 443 -18.80 -19.99 -6.51
N TRP A 444 -18.36 -20.08 -5.24
CA TRP A 444 -19.00 -20.91 -4.23
C TRP A 444 -20.31 -20.26 -3.79
N ILE A 445 -20.27 -18.96 -3.50
CA ILE A 445 -21.45 -18.14 -3.15
C ILE A 445 -22.54 -18.30 -4.22
N GLU A 446 -22.17 -18.17 -5.50
CA GLU A 446 -23.13 -18.28 -6.61
C GLU A 446 -23.79 -19.67 -6.70
N ARG A 447 -23.07 -20.73 -6.35
CA ARG A 447 -23.57 -22.12 -6.38
C ARG A 447 -24.34 -22.53 -5.13
N HIS A 448 -24.11 -21.83 -4.02
CA HIS A 448 -24.57 -22.21 -2.69
C HIS A 448 -25.46 -21.13 -2.07
N LYS A 449 -26.32 -20.49 -2.87
CA LYS A 449 -27.19 -19.39 -2.40
C LYS A 449 -28.08 -19.79 -1.21
N SER A 450 -28.54 -21.04 -1.16
CA SER A 450 -29.33 -21.58 -0.04
C SER A 450 -28.54 -21.83 1.24
N ASP A 451 -27.21 -21.84 1.17
CA ASP A 451 -26.31 -22.02 2.31
C ASP A 451 -25.87 -20.69 2.94
N LEU A 452 -26.31 -19.56 2.39
CA LEU A 452 -25.95 -18.23 2.88
C LEU A 452 -26.94 -17.76 3.95
N ILE A 453 -26.53 -16.82 4.80
CA ILE A 453 -27.45 -16.15 5.74
C ILE A 453 -28.53 -15.36 5.00
N GLU A 454 -29.61 -14.97 5.65
CA GLU A 454 -30.58 -14.03 5.07
C GLU A 454 -30.78 -12.86 6.03
N TYR A 455 -31.03 -11.67 5.50
CA TYR A 455 -31.47 -10.55 6.30
C TYR A 455 -32.95 -10.69 6.63
N ALA A 456 -33.31 -10.41 7.89
CA ALA A 456 -34.69 -10.49 8.34
C ALA A 456 -35.64 -9.57 7.54
N ASP A 457 -35.13 -8.43 7.06
CA ASP A 457 -35.89 -7.44 6.28
C ASP A 457 -35.95 -7.75 4.77
N LYS A 458 -35.23 -8.79 4.30
CA LYS A 458 -35.06 -9.17 2.88
C LYS A 458 -34.64 -8.01 1.96
N ALA A 459 -34.12 -6.92 2.52
CA ALA A 459 -33.76 -5.75 1.73
C ALA A 459 -32.42 -5.98 1.02
N PRO A 460 -32.31 -5.68 -0.29
CA PRO A 460 -31.02 -5.72 -0.97
C PRO A 460 -30.13 -4.59 -0.42
N ARG A 461 -29.05 -4.93 0.27
CA ARG A 461 -28.08 -3.94 0.76
C ARG A 461 -26.88 -3.85 -0.17
N HIS A 462 -26.74 -2.73 -0.86
CA HIS A 462 -25.49 -2.42 -1.54
C HIS A 462 -24.46 -1.88 -0.53
N ASP A 463 -23.53 -2.73 -0.09
CA ASP A 463 -22.27 -2.30 0.51
C ASP A 463 -21.11 -2.51 -0.48
N ARG A 464 -19.89 -2.15 -0.05
CA ARG A 464 -18.61 -2.25 -0.81
C ARG A 464 -18.29 -3.64 -1.37
N PHE A 465 -19.05 -4.68 -1.02
CA PHE A 465 -18.87 -6.06 -1.48
C PHE A 465 -20.13 -6.63 -2.18
N GLY A 466 -21.15 -5.79 -2.43
CA GLY A 466 -22.32 -6.18 -3.22
C GLY A 466 -23.30 -7.07 -2.47
N SER A 467 -23.74 -6.65 -1.27
CA SER A 467 -24.53 -7.45 -0.32
C SER A 467 -23.76 -8.69 0.10
N THR A 468 -22.85 -8.55 1.07
CA THR A 468 -22.10 -9.71 1.57
C THR A 468 -23.03 -10.62 2.37
N ILE A 469 -23.67 -11.54 1.66
CA ILE A 469 -24.35 -12.65 2.29
C ILE A 469 -23.28 -13.70 2.61
N GLU A 470 -22.87 -13.75 3.88
CA GLU A 470 -21.91 -14.73 4.37
C GLU A 470 -22.53 -16.13 4.45
N PRO A 471 -21.72 -17.20 4.42
CA PRO A 471 -22.23 -18.54 4.69
C PRO A 471 -22.90 -18.63 6.06
N SER A 472 -24.04 -19.32 6.10
CA SER A 472 -24.68 -19.69 7.36
C SER A 472 -23.76 -20.58 8.17
N VAL A 473 -23.64 -20.29 9.47
CA VAL A 473 -22.95 -21.18 10.43
C VAL A 473 -23.64 -22.54 10.56
N ALA A 474 -24.86 -22.70 10.04
CA ALA A 474 -25.57 -23.97 9.96
C ALA A 474 -25.31 -24.75 8.65
N SER A 475 -24.64 -24.15 7.65
CA SER A 475 -24.35 -24.84 6.39
C SER A 475 -23.32 -25.95 6.57
N GLU A 476 -23.77 -27.20 6.47
CA GLU A 476 -22.88 -28.37 6.48
C GLU A 476 -21.96 -28.39 5.25
N ALA A 477 -22.45 -27.91 4.10
CA ALA A 477 -21.64 -27.77 2.90
C ALA A 477 -20.46 -26.81 3.13
N PHE A 478 -20.70 -25.65 3.74
CA PHE A 478 -19.65 -24.69 4.05
C PHE A 478 -18.67 -25.25 5.08
N LYS A 479 -19.16 -25.79 6.21
CA LYS A 479 -18.29 -26.39 7.25
C LYS A 479 -17.36 -27.46 6.67
N HIS A 480 -17.90 -28.37 5.86
CA HIS A 480 -17.11 -29.44 5.25
C HIS A 480 -16.07 -28.90 4.26
N GLN A 481 -16.50 -28.02 3.34
CA GLN A 481 -15.63 -27.56 2.25
C GLN A 481 -14.60 -26.52 2.70
N ALA A 482 -14.99 -25.54 3.52
CA ALA A 482 -14.06 -24.59 4.13
C ALA A 482 -13.11 -25.29 5.10
N GLY A 483 -13.60 -26.28 5.87
CA GLY A 483 -12.76 -27.11 6.74
C GLY A 483 -11.77 -27.97 5.96
N ARG A 484 -12.11 -28.44 4.75
CA ARG A 484 -11.15 -29.08 3.82
C ARG A 484 -10.12 -28.05 3.34
N ALA A 485 -10.55 -26.89 2.89
CA ALA A 485 -9.67 -25.84 2.39
C ALA A 485 -8.68 -25.36 3.46
N LEU A 486 -9.13 -25.18 4.71
CA LEU A 486 -8.28 -24.82 5.85
C LEU A 486 -7.25 -25.91 6.15
N ARG A 487 -7.64 -27.19 6.16
CA ARG A 487 -6.70 -28.31 6.38
C ARG A 487 -5.64 -28.37 5.30
N GLU A 488 -6.02 -28.17 4.04
CA GLU A 488 -5.06 -28.14 2.93
C GLU A 488 -4.13 -26.92 3.00
N LEU A 489 -4.61 -25.75 3.46
CA LEU A 489 -3.78 -24.58 3.71
C LEU A 489 -2.72 -24.86 4.78
N VAL A 490 -3.14 -25.42 5.93
CA VAL A 490 -2.24 -25.77 7.04
C VAL A 490 -1.17 -26.75 6.56
N ARG A 491 -1.59 -27.86 5.94
CA ARG A 491 -0.66 -28.88 5.39
C ARG A 491 0.32 -28.30 4.39
N PHE A 492 -0.16 -27.43 3.49
CA PHE A 492 0.69 -26.79 2.49
C PHE A 492 1.77 -25.93 3.13
N LEU A 493 1.43 -25.15 4.16
CA LEU A 493 2.40 -24.27 4.83
C LEU A 493 3.35 -25.04 5.76
N GLU A 494 2.84 -25.97 6.57
CA GLU A 494 3.68 -26.79 7.46
C GLU A 494 4.64 -27.69 6.66
N GLY A 495 4.20 -28.18 5.49
CA GLY A 495 5.05 -28.93 4.56
C GLY A 495 5.98 -28.08 3.69
N SER A 496 5.90 -26.75 3.81
CA SER A 496 6.79 -25.82 3.08
C SER A 496 8.04 -25.47 3.91
N PRO A 497 9.09 -24.91 3.31
CA PRO A 497 10.23 -24.39 4.06
C PRO A 497 9.85 -23.34 5.13
N VAL A 498 8.74 -22.62 4.96
CA VAL A 498 8.27 -21.65 5.96
C VAL A 498 7.68 -22.32 7.21
N GLY A 499 7.36 -23.62 7.15
CA GLY A 499 6.82 -24.39 8.28
C GLY A 499 7.69 -24.31 9.54
N SER A 500 9.02 -24.25 9.39
CA SER A 500 9.97 -24.06 10.50
C SER A 500 9.88 -22.69 11.17
N ARG A 501 9.06 -21.76 10.66
CA ARG A 501 8.88 -20.39 11.16
C ARG A 501 7.45 -20.10 11.61
N LEU A 502 6.55 -21.08 11.52
CA LEU A 502 5.17 -20.96 12.00
C LEU A 502 5.13 -21.21 13.51
N ILE A 503 4.53 -20.28 14.26
CA ILE A 503 4.35 -20.39 15.71
C ILE A 503 2.88 -20.64 16.09
N GLY A 504 1.97 -20.67 15.12
CA GLY A 504 0.58 -21.04 15.35
C GLY A 504 -0.39 -20.52 14.29
N TYR A 505 -1.67 -20.79 14.55
CA TYR A 505 -2.80 -20.41 13.71
C TYR A 505 -3.88 -19.72 14.55
N HIS A 506 -4.52 -18.72 13.96
CA HIS A 506 -5.72 -18.05 14.44
C HIS A 506 -6.73 -18.13 13.30
N VAL A 507 -7.87 -18.79 13.54
CA VAL A 507 -8.93 -18.97 12.53
C VAL A 507 -10.14 -18.14 12.91
#